data_AF-A0A8S3C0K0-F1
#
_entry.id   AF-A0A8S3C0K0-F1
#
_cell.length_a   1.000
_cell.length_b   1.000
_cell.length_c   1.000
_cell.angle_alpha   90.00
_cell.angle_beta   90.00
_cell.angle_gamma   90.00
#
_symmetry.space_group_name_H-M   'P 1'
#
loop_
_entity.id
_entity.type
_entity.pdbx_description
1 polymer ?
#
loop_
_entity_poly.entity_id
_entity_poly.type
_entity_poly.pdbx_seq_one_letter_code
_entity_poly.pdbx_strand_id
1 'polypeptide(L)'
;MSSNLLEKSKLSICPGIYCGYQSNSTDCGACQRGYRVNNEKICQLCNEPLSLYNFMYIVFMALLALSFHWYFVNRLRKKKQGEFTFV
;
A
#
# COMPACT_ATOMS: atom_id res chain seq x y z
N MET A 1 -1.76 37.75 30.55
CA MET A 1 -0.72 37.68 29.51
C MET A 1 0.24 36.54 29.86
N SER A 2 0.52 35.65 28.89
CA SER A 2 1.71 34.77 28.84
C SER A 2 1.70 33.35 29.45
N SER A 3 0.60 32.60 29.42
CA SER A 3 0.64 31.15 29.74
C SER A 3 -0.08 30.19 28.75
N ASN A 4 -0.75 30.67 27.70
CA ASN A 4 -1.53 29.82 26.77
C ASN A 4 -0.92 29.60 25.37
N LEU A 5 0.31 30.06 25.11
CA LEU A 5 0.96 29.91 23.80
C LEU A 5 1.96 28.75 23.73
N LEU A 6 2.29 28.10 24.85
CA LEU A 6 3.16 26.91 24.91
C LEU A 6 2.42 25.59 25.14
N GLU A 7 1.08 25.61 25.19
CA GLU A 7 0.25 24.38 25.17
C GLU A 7 -0.61 24.28 23.89
N LYS A 8 -0.66 25.34 23.08
CA LYS A 8 -1.28 25.32 21.74
C LYS A 8 -0.34 24.77 20.65
N SER A 9 0.82 24.26 21.02
CA SER A 9 1.73 23.52 20.15
C SER A 9 1.62 21.99 20.33
N LYS A 10 0.72 21.53 21.21
CA LYS A 10 0.60 20.11 21.58
C LYS A 10 -0.84 19.55 21.57
N LEU A 11 -1.81 20.27 21.01
CA LEU A 11 -3.25 19.90 21.07
C LEU A 11 -3.93 19.74 19.69
N SER A 12 -3.20 19.37 18.63
CA SER A 12 -3.85 18.90 17.41
C SER A 12 -2.92 18.07 16.51
N ILE A 13 -2.01 17.28 17.10
CA ILE A 13 -1.36 16.22 16.33
C ILE A 13 -2.37 15.10 16.18
N CYS A 14 -2.85 14.91 14.96
CA CYS A 14 -3.67 13.77 14.58
C CYS A 14 -3.11 12.47 15.18
N PRO A 15 -3.87 11.72 16.01
CA PRO A 15 -3.41 10.47 16.58
C PRO A 15 -3.31 9.44 15.44
N GLY A 16 -2.08 9.10 15.08
CA GLY A 16 -1.78 8.14 14.02
C GLY A 16 -0.82 8.68 12.96
N ILE A 17 -0.11 7.75 12.33
CA ILE A 17 0.78 8.04 11.21
C ILE A 17 0.02 8.20 9.88
N TYR A 18 -1.24 7.77 9.84
CA TYR A 18 -2.10 7.78 8.65
C TYR A 18 -3.19 8.86 8.69
N CYS A 19 -3.33 9.56 9.82
CA CYS A 19 -4.34 10.59 10.02
C CYS A 19 -3.73 11.97 9.80
N GLY A 20 -4.41 12.82 9.04
CA GLY A 20 -3.95 14.17 8.72
C GLY A 20 -5.09 15.12 8.39
N TYR A 21 -4.75 16.38 8.20
CA TYR A 21 -5.70 17.42 7.80
C TYR A 21 -5.93 17.38 6.29
N GLN A 22 -7.20 17.36 5.90
CA GLN A 22 -7.58 17.65 4.53
C GLN A 22 -7.51 19.17 4.32
N SER A 23 -7.09 19.61 3.14
CA SER A 23 -6.62 20.98 2.84
C SER A 23 -7.53 22.13 3.27
N ASN A 24 -8.81 21.88 3.59
CA ASN A 24 -9.80 22.87 4.02
C ASN A 24 -10.59 22.48 5.29
N SER A 25 -10.20 21.44 6.03
CA SER A 25 -10.91 21.00 7.25
C SER A 25 -9.99 21.02 8.46
N THR A 26 -10.50 21.58 9.57
CA THR A 26 -9.87 21.49 10.90
C THR A 26 -10.08 20.12 11.55
N ASP A 27 -10.82 19.23 10.90
CA ASP A 27 -11.08 17.88 11.38
C ASP A 27 -9.98 16.92 10.95
N CYS A 28 -9.52 16.12 11.91
CA CYS A 28 -8.54 15.08 11.69
C CYS A 28 -9.21 13.85 11.07
N GLY A 29 -8.75 13.40 9.90
CA GLY A 29 -9.35 12.27 9.19
C GLY A 29 -8.34 11.41 8.45
N ALA A 30 -8.82 10.32 7.85
CA ALA A 30 -8.03 9.53 6.92
C ALA A 30 -7.91 10.30 5.59
N CYS A 31 -6.68 10.40 5.06
CA CYS A 31 -6.48 11.01 3.75
C CYS A 31 -7.18 10.19 2.65
N GLN A 32 -7.72 10.87 1.64
CA GLN A 32 -8.29 10.23 0.47
C GLN A 32 -7.24 9.39 -0.28
N ARG A 33 -7.69 8.40 -1.05
CA ARG A 33 -6.79 7.57 -1.87
C ARG A 33 -5.93 8.48 -2.76
N GLY A 34 -4.63 8.23 -2.77
CA GLY A 34 -3.66 9.05 -3.50
C GLY A 34 -3.05 10.21 -2.70
N TYR A 35 -3.43 10.38 -1.43
CA TYR A 35 -2.82 11.34 -0.52
C TYR A 35 -2.15 10.64 0.67
N ARG A 36 -1.03 11.21 1.15
CA ARG A 36 -0.28 10.75 2.33
C ARG A 36 0.02 11.92 3.26
N VAL A 37 0.18 11.60 4.53
CA VAL A 37 0.44 12.58 5.58
C VAL A 37 1.93 12.93 5.57
N ASN A 38 2.25 14.23 5.48
CA ASN A 38 3.63 14.72 5.62
C ASN A 38 4.01 14.89 7.12
N ASN A 39 5.26 15.23 7.43
CA ASN A 39 5.76 15.47 8.79
C ASN A 39 4.93 16.52 9.55
N GLU A 40 4.30 17.43 8.82
CA GLU A 40 3.42 18.49 9.32
C GLU A 40 1.95 18.04 9.52
N LYS A 41 1.64 16.75 9.38
CA LYS A 41 0.29 16.18 9.52
C LYS A 41 -0.74 16.67 8.51
N ILE A 42 -0.30 17.14 7.34
CA ILE A 42 -1.16 17.58 6.23
C ILE A 42 -1.23 16.49 5.15
N CYS A 43 -2.42 16.26 4.57
CA CYS A 43 -2.61 15.36 3.44
C CYS A 43 -2.01 15.97 2.16
N GLN A 44 -0.90 15.42 1.69
CA GLN A 44 -0.22 15.79 0.46
C GLN A 44 -0.40 14.70 -0.60
N LEU A 45 -0.48 15.10 -1.88
CA LEU A 45 -0.59 14.14 -2.98
C LEU A 45 0.64 13.23 -3.04
N CYS A 46 0.41 11.93 -3.19
CA CYS A 46 1.46 10.94 -3.43
C CYS A 46 2.04 11.15 -4.82
N ASN A 47 3.09 11.96 -4.93
CA ASN A 47 3.85 12.14 -6.17
C ASN A 47 5.14 11.30 -6.19
N GLU A 48 5.21 10.27 -5.33
CA GLU A 48 6.41 9.45 -5.21
C GLU A 48 6.42 8.44 -6.36
N PRO A 49 7.40 8.56 -7.29
CA PRO A 49 7.45 7.67 -8.43
C PRO A 49 7.71 6.24 -7.96
N LEU A 50 7.18 5.27 -8.68
CA LEU A 50 7.40 3.86 -8.38
C LEU A 50 8.89 3.55 -8.61
N SER A 51 9.65 3.46 -7.51
CA SER A 51 11.08 3.12 -7.55
C SER A 51 11.32 1.85 -8.37
N LEU A 52 12.44 1.78 -9.08
CA LEU A 52 12.84 0.62 -9.89
C LEU A 52 12.82 -0.68 -9.07
N TYR A 53 13.18 -0.60 -7.79
CA TYR A 53 13.10 -1.71 -6.85
C TYR A 53 11.66 -2.23 -6.69
N ASN A 54 10.70 -1.32 -6.51
CA ASN A 54 9.29 -1.66 -6.37
C ASN A 54 8.75 -2.29 -7.67
N PHE A 55 9.18 -1.80 -8.82
CA PHE A 55 8.79 -2.36 -10.11
C PHE A 55 9.33 -3.80 -10.30
N MET A 56 10.62 -4.01 -10.07
CA MET A 56 11.22 -5.35 -10.17
C MET A 56 10.58 -6.34 -9.20
N TYR A 57 10.24 -5.89 -7.99
CA TYR A 57 9.53 -6.70 -7.01
C TYR A 57 8.14 -7.12 -7.52
N ILE A 58 7.35 -6.18 -8.05
CA ILE A 58 6.00 -6.48 -8.59
C ILE A 58 6.10 -7.48 -9.74
N VAL A 59 7.03 -7.26 -10.67
CA VAL A 59 7.25 -8.17 -11.80
C VAL A 59 7.67 -9.56 -11.32
N PHE A 60 8.59 -9.64 -10.37
CA PHE A 60 9.03 -10.91 -9.80
C PHE A 60 7.88 -11.69 -9.16
N MET A 61 7.06 -11.02 -8.33
CA MET A 61 5.91 -11.66 -7.68
C MET A 61 4.87 -12.14 -8.69
N ALA A 62 4.63 -11.37 -9.76
CA ALA A 62 3.72 -11.77 -10.84
C ALA A 62 4.25 -12.98 -11.62
N LEU A 63 5.54 -12.97 -11.98
CA LEU A 63 6.18 -14.08 -12.69
C LEU A 63 6.20 -15.36 -11.86
N LEU A 64 6.44 -15.26 -10.56
CA LEU A 64 6.36 -16.40 -9.65
C LEU A 64 4.95 -16.99 -9.64
N ALA A 65 3.92 -16.18 -9.42
CA ALA A 65 2.53 -16.65 -9.38
C ALA A 65 2.14 -17.33 -10.71
N LEU A 66 2.51 -16.74 -11.85
CA LEU A 66 2.24 -17.31 -13.17
C LEU A 66 2.98 -18.63 -13.39
N SER A 67 4.26 -18.68 -13.03
CA SER A 67 5.10 -19.89 -13.15
C SER A 67 4.55 -21.03 -12.29
N PHE A 68 4.16 -20.74 -11.04
CA PHE A 68 3.52 -21.70 -10.16
C PHE A 68 2.20 -22.20 -10.76
N HIS A 69 1.35 -21.30 -11.23
CA HIS A 69 0.07 -21.68 -11.82
C HIS A 69 0.24 -22.63 -13.01
N TRP A 70 1.13 -22.30 -13.96
CA TRP A 70 1.42 -23.15 -15.10
C TRP A 70 2.04 -24.49 -14.69
N TYR A 71 2.93 -24.50 -13.70
CA TYR A 71 3.51 -25.73 -13.18
C TYR A 71 2.44 -26.66 -12.58
N PHE A 72 1.56 -26.12 -11.73
CA PHE A 72 0.46 -26.89 -11.13
C PHE A 72 -0.49 -27.44 -12.20
N VAL A 73 -0.93 -26.60 -13.13
CA VAL A 73 -1.81 -27.03 -14.23
C VAL A 73 -1.16 -28.14 -15.04
N ASN A 74 0.13 -28.01 -15.40
CA ASN A 74 0.81 -29.04 -16.17
C ASN A 74 0.98 -30.35 -15.39
N ARG A 75 1.30 -30.29 -14.08
CA ARG A 75 1.38 -31.48 -13.22
C ARG A 75 0.04 -32.20 -13.09
N LEU A 76 -1.05 -31.45 -12.91
CA LEU A 76 -2.41 -32.01 -12.84
C LEU A 76 -2.84 -32.60 -14.20
N ARG A 77 -2.49 -31.94 -15.31
CA ARG A 77 -2.77 -32.42 -16.67
C ARG A 77 -1.99 -33.71 -16.99
N LYS A 78 -0.74 -33.82 -16.55
CA LYS A 78 0.07 -35.06 -16.68
C LYS A 78 -0.50 -36.22 -15.86
N LYS A 79 -1.04 -35.96 -14.65
CA LYS A 79 -1.73 -37.02 -13.88
C LYS A 79 -2.93 -37.59 -14.64
N LYS A 80 -3.72 -36.74 -15.32
CA LYS A 80 -4.83 -37.19 -16.18
C LYS A 80 -4.36 -37.94 -17.45
N GLN A 81 -3.21 -37.60 -18.03
CA GLN A 81 -2.68 -38.31 -19.21
C GLN A 81 -2.00 -39.65 -18.88
N GLY A 82 -1.42 -39.79 -17.67
CA GLY A 82 -0.92 -41.07 -17.18
C GLY A 82 -2.02 -42.10 -16.88
N GLU A 83 -3.25 -41.64 -16.66
CA GLU A 83 -4.45 -42.48 -16.53
C GLU A 83 -5.11 -42.78 -17.89
N PHE A 84 -4.85 -41.96 -18.92
CA PHE A 84 -5.34 -42.16 -20.30
C PHE A 84 -4.35 -42.92 -21.20
N THR A 85 -3.24 -43.43 -20.65
CA THR A 85 -2.28 -44.31 -21.35
C THR A 85 -2.27 -45.70 -20.70
N PHE A 86 -3.43 -46.18 -20.26
CA PHE A 86 -3.67 -47.58 -19.88
C PHE A 86 -5.15 -47.96 -20.09
N VAL A 87 -5.73 -47.65 -21.26
CA VAL A 87 -6.88 -48.36 -21.88
C VAL A 87 -6.72 -48.24 -23.39
#